data_AF-A0A1V5YWD9-F1
#
_entry.id   AF-A0A1V5YWD9-F1
#
_cell.length_a   1.000
_cell.length_b   1.000
_cell.length_c   1.000
_cell.angle_alpha   90.00
_cell.angle_beta   90.00
_cell.angle_gamma   90.00
#
_symmetry.space_group_name_H-M   'P 1'
#
loop_
_entity.id
_entity.type
_entity.pdbx_description
1 polymer ?
#
loop_
_entity_poly.entity_id
_entity_poly.type
_entity_poly.pdbx_seq_one_letter_code
_entity_poly.pdbx_strand_id
1 'polypeptide(L)'
;MIEKLVAYFADNYNDLFDKMIECDHGEAGRLNPYHEEGSVWNHTKMVLDAVQDKNDLDVLVSALLHDIGKVYAREVKGDKVCFFGHAGISTFYAIDIVEDIKKNLSGFKWIDVAKILNMINIHDIFFINKTNLSAKDLASKLSGYGSDFVNKLIMLASADNRGRICKNRVDEIDFIEYSNEVLDRVLMSELIKEYGENDYKRNGNNVAIVMVGLPYSGKSTHIQGMSNSNDYAVISRDDIVMSLANGESYNNAWVKVDQQKVNRQLDINLRSAVNNNKNLIIDMTNLSAKSRRGKINMLSDDYTKYAWVFYVGMSELKRRMDIRKDKVINNDVILGMMKQYTIPMFDEFDSISFLYGDGSFQMVNNF
;
A
#
# COMPACT_ATOMS: atom_id res chain seq x y z
N MET A 1 13.95 -8.38 -22.58
CA MET A 1 12.75 -8.20 -21.72
C MET A 1 12.61 -6.75 -21.24
N ILE A 2 13.65 -6.13 -20.67
CA ILE A 2 13.61 -4.72 -20.21
C ILE A 2 13.22 -3.75 -21.33
N GLU A 3 13.91 -3.78 -22.47
CA GLU A 3 13.61 -2.87 -23.59
C GLU A 3 12.14 -2.96 -24.03
N LYS A 4 11.61 -4.18 -24.08
CA LYS A 4 10.21 -4.45 -24.41
C LYS A 4 9.26 -3.86 -23.37
N LEU A 5 9.57 -4.00 -22.08
CA LEU A 5 8.79 -3.45 -20.97
C LEU A 5 8.80 -1.91 -21.00
N VAL A 6 9.97 -1.31 -21.19
CA VAL A 6 10.16 0.15 -21.27
C VAL A 6 9.43 0.72 -22.48
N ALA A 7 9.59 0.11 -23.67
CA ALA A 7 8.89 0.54 -24.87
C ALA A 7 7.38 0.44 -24.70
N TYR A 8 6.89 -0.68 -24.14
CA TYR A 8 5.47 -0.85 -23.86
C TYR A 8 4.93 0.25 -22.94
N PHE A 9 5.66 0.57 -21.87
CA PHE A 9 5.27 1.64 -20.96
C PHE A 9 5.24 3.02 -21.63
N ALA A 10 6.30 3.37 -22.36
CA ALA A 10 6.39 4.65 -23.06
C ALA A 10 5.31 4.81 -24.13
N ASP A 11 4.99 3.75 -24.87
CA ASP A 11 4.01 3.78 -25.96
C ASP A 11 2.56 3.85 -25.45
N ASN A 12 2.24 3.15 -24.37
CA ASN A 12 0.85 3.02 -23.87
C ASN A 12 0.52 3.99 -22.74
N TYR A 13 1.53 4.54 -22.06
CA TYR A 13 1.39 5.49 -20.94
C TYR A 13 2.22 6.75 -21.17
N ASN A 14 2.26 7.23 -22.41
CA ASN A 14 3.03 8.39 -22.86
C ASN A 14 2.86 9.63 -21.97
N ASP A 15 1.62 9.98 -21.59
CA ASP A 15 1.36 11.14 -20.72
C ASP A 15 2.06 11.03 -19.35
N LEU A 16 2.15 9.82 -18.79
CA LEU A 16 2.85 9.58 -17.52
C LEU A 16 4.36 9.52 -17.74
N PHE A 17 4.79 8.89 -18.83
CA PHE A 17 6.20 8.83 -19.23
C PHE A 17 6.80 10.24 -19.44
N ASP A 18 6.11 11.11 -20.17
CA ASP A 18 6.51 12.50 -20.41
C ASP A 18 6.60 13.27 -19.08
N LYS A 19 5.61 13.12 -18.19
CA LYS A 19 5.68 13.70 -16.84
C LYS A 19 6.88 13.20 -16.04
N MET A 20 7.28 11.94 -16.17
CA MET A 20 8.47 11.42 -15.48
C MET A 20 9.76 12.00 -16.05
N ILE A 21 9.81 12.29 -17.36
CA ILE A 21 10.94 12.97 -18.00
C ILE A 21 11.04 14.42 -17.51
N GLU A 22 9.92 15.12 -17.40
CA GLU A 22 9.86 16.53 -17.00
C GLU A 22 10.03 16.73 -15.49
N CYS A 23 9.69 15.73 -14.68
CA CYS A 23 9.75 15.80 -13.22
C CYS A 23 11.19 15.67 -12.71
N ASP A 24 11.89 16.80 -12.56
CA ASP A 24 13.23 16.85 -11.96
C ASP A 24 13.21 16.70 -10.43
N HIS A 25 14.19 15.98 -9.88
CA HIS A 25 14.40 15.87 -8.43
C HIS A 25 14.91 17.16 -7.81
N GLY A 26 15.59 18.01 -8.59
CA GLY A 26 16.05 19.35 -8.26
C GLY A 26 15.08 20.44 -8.73
N GLU A 27 15.47 21.70 -8.51
CA GLU A 27 14.67 22.89 -8.88
C GLU A 27 15.60 24.02 -9.33
N ALA A 28 15.22 24.74 -10.40
CA ALA A 28 15.93 25.92 -10.89
C ALA A 28 17.46 25.75 -11.04
N GLY A 29 17.90 24.60 -11.57
CA GLY A 29 19.31 24.28 -11.80
C GLY A 29 20.09 23.83 -10.54
N ARG A 30 19.44 23.70 -9.38
CA ARG A 30 20.03 23.11 -8.18
C ARG A 30 19.75 21.61 -8.15
N LEU A 31 20.81 20.82 -8.06
CA LEU A 31 20.72 19.37 -7.89
C LEU A 31 20.16 19.00 -6.52
N ASN A 32 19.39 17.91 -6.47
CA ASN A 32 18.97 17.31 -5.22
C ASN A 32 20.10 16.41 -4.69
N PRO A 33 20.61 16.61 -3.47
CA PRO A 33 21.74 15.83 -2.96
C PRO A 33 21.45 14.33 -2.79
N TYR A 34 20.18 13.92 -2.84
CA TYR A 34 19.75 12.52 -2.79
C TYR A 34 19.55 11.91 -4.18
N HIS A 35 19.42 12.74 -5.22
CA HIS A 35 19.15 12.36 -6.61
C HIS A 35 19.75 13.42 -7.55
N GLU A 36 21.03 13.27 -7.89
CA GLU A 36 21.78 14.19 -8.78
C GLU A 36 21.62 13.81 -10.27
N GLU A 37 20.96 12.70 -10.58
CA GLU A 37 20.69 12.17 -11.92
C GLU A 37 19.59 12.93 -12.72
N GLY A 38 18.99 13.96 -12.11
CA GLY A 38 17.99 14.83 -12.73
C GLY A 38 16.58 14.27 -12.61
N SER A 39 15.97 13.86 -13.72
CA SER A 39 14.56 13.48 -13.77
C SER A 39 14.22 12.16 -13.09
N VAL A 40 12.95 12.02 -12.69
CA VAL A 40 12.37 10.76 -12.21
C VAL A 40 12.60 9.63 -13.22
N TRP A 41 12.45 9.90 -14.52
CA TRP A 41 12.70 8.90 -15.55
C TRP A 41 14.17 8.45 -15.63
N ASN A 42 15.13 9.38 -15.46
CA ASN A 42 16.55 9.01 -15.44
C ASN A 42 16.87 8.09 -14.26
N HIS A 43 16.37 8.40 -13.07
CA HIS A 43 16.45 7.52 -11.91
C HIS A 43 15.85 6.15 -12.22
N THR A 44 14.62 6.08 -12.74
CA THR A 44 13.96 4.81 -13.10
C THR A 44 14.79 3.95 -14.05
N LYS A 45 15.42 4.54 -15.08
CA LYS A 45 16.33 3.81 -15.98
C LYS A 45 17.56 3.28 -15.24
N MET A 46 18.19 4.10 -14.41
CA MET A 46 19.35 3.67 -13.62
C MET A 46 19.01 2.52 -12.65
N VAL A 47 17.82 2.54 -12.04
CA VAL A 47 17.32 1.44 -11.21
C VAL A 47 17.08 0.18 -12.04
N LEU A 48 16.42 0.29 -13.20
CA LEU A 48 16.21 -0.84 -14.12
C LEU A 48 17.52 -1.48 -14.57
N ASP A 49 18.53 -0.66 -14.87
CA ASP A 49 19.89 -1.11 -15.23
C ASP A 49 20.57 -1.79 -14.05
N ALA A 50 20.35 -1.31 -12.82
CA ALA A 50 20.92 -1.87 -11.59
C ALA A 50 20.26 -3.18 -11.11
N VAL A 51 19.05 -3.55 -11.56
CA VAL A 51 18.44 -4.85 -11.20
C VAL A 51 19.40 -6.00 -11.56
N GLN A 52 19.73 -6.89 -10.62
CA GLN A 52 20.71 -7.95 -10.86
C GLN A 52 20.12 -9.11 -11.68
N ASP A 53 18.99 -9.66 -11.25
CA ASP A 53 18.30 -10.71 -12.01
C ASP A 53 17.34 -10.10 -13.03
N LYS A 54 17.75 -10.13 -14.32
CA LYS A 54 16.94 -9.61 -15.42
C LYS A 54 15.80 -10.56 -15.85
N ASN A 55 15.66 -11.72 -15.21
CA ASN A 55 14.57 -12.65 -15.45
C ASN A 55 13.44 -12.50 -14.43
N ASP A 56 13.67 -11.80 -13.31
CA ASP A 56 12.64 -11.56 -12.30
C ASP A 56 11.67 -10.45 -12.74
N LEU A 57 10.58 -10.87 -13.40
CA LEU A 57 9.61 -9.94 -13.98
C LEU A 57 8.87 -9.11 -12.92
N ASP A 58 8.63 -9.66 -11.72
CA ASP A 58 8.00 -8.92 -10.62
C ASP A 58 8.91 -7.76 -10.19
N VAL A 59 10.21 -8.01 -10.05
CA VAL A 59 11.21 -6.98 -9.70
C VAL A 59 11.34 -5.95 -10.82
N LEU A 60 11.38 -6.37 -12.09
CA LEU A 60 11.50 -5.45 -13.24
C LEU A 60 10.29 -4.51 -13.37
N VAL A 61 9.07 -5.02 -13.23
CA VAL A 61 7.86 -4.19 -13.27
C VAL A 61 7.81 -3.26 -12.06
N SER A 62 8.18 -3.75 -10.87
CA SER A 62 8.28 -2.91 -9.67
C SER A 62 9.32 -1.80 -9.83
N ALA A 63 10.50 -2.10 -10.39
CA ALA A 63 11.56 -1.12 -10.64
C ALA A 63 11.12 -0.02 -11.60
N LEU A 64 10.42 -0.38 -12.69
CA LEU A 64 9.85 0.59 -13.63
C LEU A 64 8.83 1.52 -12.93
N LEU A 65 8.02 0.98 -12.03
CA LEU A 65 6.83 1.67 -11.52
C LEU A 65 6.96 2.27 -10.12
N HIS A 66 8.03 1.99 -9.36
CA HIS A 66 8.12 2.36 -7.94
C HIS A 66 7.95 3.85 -7.67
N ASP A 67 8.41 4.69 -8.59
CA ASP A 67 8.48 6.15 -8.44
C ASP A 67 7.52 6.95 -9.33
N ILE A 68 6.60 6.29 -10.03
CA ILE A 68 5.64 6.97 -10.93
C ILE A 68 4.77 8.00 -10.18
N GLY A 69 4.56 7.81 -8.88
CA GLY A 69 3.83 8.73 -8.02
C GLY A 69 4.55 10.04 -7.74
N LYS A 70 5.87 10.13 -7.99
CA LYS A 70 6.67 11.35 -7.74
C LYS A 70 6.14 12.54 -8.55
N VAL A 71 5.67 12.31 -9.77
CA VAL A 71 5.12 13.37 -10.65
C VAL A 71 3.90 14.07 -10.04
N TYR A 72 3.16 13.39 -9.17
CA TYR A 72 1.99 13.93 -8.46
C TYR A 72 2.30 14.35 -7.02
N ALA A 73 3.42 13.88 -6.46
CA ALA A 73 3.84 14.17 -5.09
C ALA A 73 4.82 15.34 -4.97
N ARG A 74 5.37 15.83 -6.10
CA ARG A 74 6.41 16.85 -6.15
C ARG A 74 5.95 18.15 -5.48
N GLU A 75 6.67 18.55 -4.44
CA GLU A 75 6.47 19.81 -3.73
C GLU A 75 7.81 20.57 -3.66
N VAL A 76 7.80 21.86 -4.03
CA VAL A 76 8.95 22.76 -3.88
C VAL A 76 8.78 23.55 -2.58
N LYS A 77 9.70 23.37 -1.63
CA LYS A 77 9.73 24.06 -0.34
C LYS A 77 11.02 24.86 -0.22
N GLY A 78 10.93 26.13 -0.59
CA GLY A 78 12.11 27.00 -0.71
C GLY A 78 12.99 26.50 -1.86
N ASP A 79 14.19 26.04 -1.56
CA ASP A 79 15.16 25.50 -2.51
C ASP A 79 15.21 23.96 -2.53
N LYS A 80 14.32 23.30 -1.79
CA LYS A 80 14.27 21.83 -1.70
C LYS A 80 13.03 21.29 -2.39
N VAL A 81 13.21 20.23 -3.14
CA VAL A 81 12.12 19.44 -3.70
C VAL A 81 11.89 18.22 -2.80
N CYS A 82 10.63 17.91 -2.55
CA CYS A 82 10.23 16.74 -1.77
C CYS A 82 9.14 15.96 -2.51
N PHE A 83 9.12 14.64 -2.25
CA PHE A 83 8.17 13.70 -2.85
C PHE A 83 7.44 12.90 -1.76
N PHE A 84 6.92 13.59 -0.73
CA PHE A 84 6.31 12.90 0.40
C PHE A 84 5.05 12.11 -0.03
N GLY A 85 4.99 10.85 0.36
CA GLY A 85 3.87 9.95 0.04
C GLY A 85 3.85 9.45 -1.41
N HIS A 86 4.91 9.64 -2.19
CA HIS A 86 4.96 9.17 -3.58
C HIS A 86 4.72 7.67 -3.69
N ALA A 87 5.28 6.84 -2.80
CA ALA A 87 5.10 5.39 -2.85
C ALA A 87 3.63 4.96 -2.76
N GLY A 88 2.82 5.64 -1.92
CA GLY A 88 1.38 5.41 -1.83
C GLY A 88 0.64 5.80 -3.11
N ILE A 89 1.02 6.93 -3.73
CA ILE A 89 0.47 7.33 -5.05
C ILE A 89 0.89 6.33 -6.13
N SER A 90 2.18 5.95 -6.17
CA SER A 90 2.71 4.96 -7.11
C SER A 90 1.92 3.67 -7.04
N THR A 91 1.61 3.17 -5.83
CA THR A 91 0.81 1.95 -5.69
C THR A 91 -0.53 2.06 -6.42
N PHE A 92 -1.32 3.12 -6.22
CA PHE A 92 -2.65 3.21 -6.85
C PHE A 92 -2.59 3.44 -8.37
N TYR A 93 -1.64 4.26 -8.84
CA TYR A 93 -1.45 4.46 -10.28
C TYR A 93 -0.88 3.22 -10.98
N ALA A 94 -0.12 2.39 -10.27
CA ALA A 94 0.46 1.17 -10.82
C ALA A 94 -0.58 0.06 -11.03
N ILE A 95 -1.72 0.05 -10.34
CA ILE A 95 -2.72 -1.04 -10.43
C ILE A 95 -3.13 -1.27 -11.89
N ASP A 96 -3.63 -0.24 -12.58
CA ASP A 96 -4.08 -0.34 -13.97
C ASP A 96 -2.92 -0.76 -14.91
N ILE A 97 -1.70 -0.27 -14.64
CA ILE A 97 -0.52 -0.51 -15.47
C ILE A 97 -0.03 -1.96 -15.34
N VAL A 98 0.02 -2.48 -14.12
CA VAL A 98 0.45 -3.85 -13.84
C VAL A 98 -0.56 -4.85 -14.40
N GLU A 99 -1.87 -4.58 -14.25
CA GLU A 99 -2.92 -5.41 -14.84
C GLU A 99 -2.86 -5.41 -16.38
N ASP A 100 -2.63 -4.26 -16.99
CA ASP A 100 -2.47 -4.11 -18.43
C ASP A 100 -1.23 -4.86 -18.95
N ILE A 101 -0.07 -4.68 -18.32
CA ILE A 101 1.17 -5.41 -18.63
C ILE A 101 0.93 -6.92 -18.53
N LYS A 102 0.33 -7.39 -17.43
CA LYS A 102 0.03 -8.81 -17.21
C LYS A 102 -0.85 -9.39 -18.32
N LYS A 103 -1.84 -8.62 -18.77
CA LYS A 103 -2.83 -9.05 -19.77
C LYS A 103 -2.29 -8.99 -21.20
N ASN A 104 -1.59 -7.92 -21.55
CA ASN A 104 -1.33 -7.56 -22.94
C ASN A 104 0.15 -7.66 -23.34
N LEU A 105 1.09 -7.60 -22.39
CA LEU A 105 2.51 -7.71 -22.71
C LEU A 105 2.96 -9.17 -22.73
N SER A 106 3.17 -9.73 -23.93
CA SER A 106 3.64 -11.12 -24.08
C SER A 106 4.91 -11.39 -23.27
N GLY A 107 4.87 -12.44 -22.45
CA GLY A 107 5.93 -12.84 -21.52
C GLY A 107 5.66 -12.45 -20.06
N PHE A 108 4.68 -11.58 -19.77
CA PHE A 108 4.39 -11.06 -18.43
C PHE A 108 3.11 -11.65 -17.79
N LYS A 109 2.51 -12.67 -18.40
CA LYS A 109 1.25 -13.28 -17.94
C LYS A 109 1.26 -13.74 -16.47
N TRP A 110 2.42 -14.11 -15.96
CA TRP A 110 2.58 -14.76 -14.66
C TRP A 110 3.07 -13.82 -13.55
N ILE A 111 3.19 -12.51 -13.82
CA ILE A 111 3.55 -11.56 -12.77
C ILE A 111 2.48 -11.50 -11.67
N ASP A 112 2.92 -11.26 -10.43
CA ASP A 112 2.04 -11.18 -9.27
C ASP A 112 1.69 -9.71 -8.95
N VAL A 113 0.42 -9.35 -9.17
CA VAL A 113 -0.07 -7.98 -9.06
C VAL A 113 0.06 -7.47 -7.63
N ALA A 114 -0.47 -8.19 -6.63
CA ALA A 114 -0.36 -7.76 -5.23
C ALA A 114 1.10 -7.66 -4.79
N LYS A 115 1.94 -8.62 -5.21
CA LYS A 115 3.37 -8.62 -4.89
C LYS A 115 4.06 -7.36 -5.39
N ILE A 116 3.87 -7.01 -6.67
CA ILE A 116 4.43 -5.81 -7.29
C ILE A 116 3.94 -4.54 -6.58
N LEU A 117 2.63 -4.43 -6.36
CA LEU A 117 2.02 -3.26 -5.71
C LEU A 117 2.52 -3.05 -4.28
N ASN A 118 2.69 -4.15 -3.53
CA ASN A 118 3.28 -4.13 -2.21
C ASN A 118 4.75 -3.72 -2.26
N MET A 119 5.55 -4.31 -3.15
CA MET A 119 6.95 -3.93 -3.34
C MET A 119 7.11 -2.43 -3.66
N ILE A 120 6.29 -1.88 -4.55
CA ILE A 120 6.26 -0.45 -4.88
C ILE A 120 6.01 0.39 -3.62
N ASN A 121 5.05 0.01 -2.78
CA ASN A 121 4.67 0.80 -1.61
C ASN A 121 5.79 0.89 -0.55
N ILE A 122 6.60 -0.16 -0.43
CA ILE A 122 7.62 -0.29 0.63
C ILE A 122 9.04 -0.50 0.07
N HIS A 123 9.30 -0.07 -1.16
CA HIS A 123 10.58 -0.30 -1.86
C HIS A 123 11.80 0.23 -1.11
N ASP A 124 11.61 1.24 -0.25
CA ASP A 124 12.67 1.89 0.51
C ASP A 124 12.80 1.41 1.97
N ILE A 125 12.06 0.37 2.37
CA ILE A 125 11.97 -0.08 3.77
C ILE A 125 13.30 -0.59 4.34
N PHE A 126 14.20 -1.07 3.48
CA PHE A 126 15.53 -1.54 3.84
C PHE A 126 16.57 -0.42 4.02
N PHE A 127 16.22 0.84 3.75
CA PHE A 127 17.13 1.95 4.00
C PHE A 127 17.10 2.31 5.49
N ILE A 128 18.01 1.69 6.26
CA ILE A 128 18.03 1.79 7.73
C ILE A 128 18.07 3.24 8.24
N ASN A 129 18.79 4.12 7.54
CA ASN A 129 18.87 5.56 7.81
C ASN A 129 17.52 6.28 7.72
N LYS A 130 16.53 5.67 7.05
CA LYS A 130 15.17 6.18 6.89
C LYS A 130 14.21 5.58 7.91
N THR A 131 14.36 4.30 8.25
CA THR A 131 13.36 3.57 9.04
C THR A 131 13.73 3.42 10.51
N ASN A 132 15.02 3.36 10.85
CA ASN A 132 15.53 3.02 12.18
C ASN A 132 14.97 1.70 12.74
N LEU A 133 14.56 0.76 11.87
CA LEU A 133 14.02 -0.54 12.28
C LEU A 133 15.17 -1.53 12.50
N SER A 134 15.14 -2.27 13.61
CA SER A 134 16.02 -3.43 13.76
C SER A 134 15.65 -4.51 12.75
N ALA A 135 16.60 -5.38 12.37
CA ALA A 135 16.32 -6.50 11.47
C ALA A 135 15.23 -7.42 12.02
N LYS A 136 15.19 -7.60 13.36
CA LYS A 136 14.11 -8.32 14.05
C LYS A 136 12.74 -7.68 13.84
N ASP A 137 12.63 -6.37 14.01
CA ASP A 137 11.35 -5.66 13.88
C ASP A 137 10.87 -5.68 12.42
N LEU A 138 11.79 -5.50 11.47
CA LEU A 138 11.46 -5.57 10.05
C LEU A 138 11.06 -7.00 9.63
N ALA A 139 11.77 -8.02 10.09
CA ALA A 139 11.40 -9.41 9.83
C ALA A 139 10.00 -9.74 10.39
N SER A 140 9.67 -9.28 11.59
CA SER A 140 8.33 -9.45 12.18
C SER A 140 7.23 -8.88 11.28
N LYS A 141 7.44 -7.67 10.76
CA LYS A 141 6.52 -6.98 9.83
C LYS A 141 6.30 -7.73 8.52
N LEU A 142 7.36 -8.33 7.98
CA LEU A 142 7.39 -8.92 6.64
C LEU A 142 7.14 -10.42 6.62
N SER A 143 7.31 -11.12 7.75
CA SER A 143 7.33 -12.58 7.84
C SER A 143 6.14 -13.29 7.17
N GLY A 144 4.94 -12.71 7.22
CA GLY A 144 3.77 -13.32 6.58
C GLY A 144 3.64 -13.09 5.08
N TYR A 145 4.47 -12.23 4.49
CA TYR A 145 4.59 -12.13 3.03
C TYR A 145 5.50 -13.22 2.45
N GLY A 146 6.32 -13.83 3.30
CA GLY A 146 7.22 -14.92 2.96
C GLY A 146 8.56 -14.50 2.34
N SER A 147 9.49 -15.45 2.31
CA SER A 147 10.88 -15.22 1.91
C SER A 147 11.04 -14.84 0.45
N ASP A 148 10.22 -15.39 -0.46
CA ASP A 148 10.21 -15.01 -1.88
C ASP A 148 9.91 -13.51 -2.07
N PHE A 149 8.87 -13.01 -1.39
CA PHE A 149 8.54 -11.58 -1.42
C PHE A 149 9.68 -10.73 -0.86
N VAL A 150 10.21 -11.12 0.30
CA VAL A 150 11.27 -10.38 0.99
C VAL A 150 12.54 -10.33 0.14
N ASN A 151 12.93 -11.45 -0.48
CA ASN A 151 14.08 -11.50 -1.38
C ASN A 151 13.89 -10.56 -2.59
N LYS A 152 12.73 -10.59 -3.24
CA LYS A 152 12.42 -9.66 -4.36
C LYS A 152 12.42 -8.20 -3.93
N LEU A 153 11.90 -7.90 -2.74
CA LEU A 153 11.94 -6.56 -2.16
C LEU A 153 13.38 -6.09 -1.89
N ILE A 154 14.25 -6.97 -1.40
CA ILE A 154 15.69 -6.71 -1.24
C ILE A 154 16.34 -6.42 -2.60
N MET A 155 16.01 -7.19 -3.64
CA MET A 155 16.51 -6.97 -4.99
C MET A 155 16.10 -5.59 -5.54
N LEU A 156 14.84 -5.19 -5.33
CA LEU A 156 14.34 -3.86 -5.70
C LEU A 156 15.06 -2.75 -4.92
N ALA A 157 15.13 -2.86 -3.60
CA ALA A 157 15.78 -1.87 -2.73
C ALA A 157 17.28 -1.73 -3.05
N SER A 158 17.95 -2.84 -3.34
CA SER A 158 19.36 -2.86 -3.78
C SER A 158 19.52 -2.15 -5.12
N ALA A 159 18.65 -2.42 -6.09
CA ALA A 159 18.65 -1.74 -7.38
C ALA A 159 18.39 -0.24 -7.24
N ASP A 160 17.47 0.16 -6.35
CA ASP A 160 17.17 1.56 -6.06
C ASP A 160 18.36 2.30 -5.40
N ASN A 161 19.07 1.64 -4.49
CA ASN A 161 20.30 2.19 -3.89
C ASN A 161 21.47 2.29 -4.89
N ARG A 162 21.65 1.29 -5.75
CA ARG A 162 22.72 1.25 -6.78
C ARG A 162 22.41 2.14 -7.99
N GLY A 163 21.14 2.27 -8.36
CA GLY A 163 20.59 3.13 -9.43
C GLY A 163 20.55 4.62 -9.10
N ARG A 164 21.28 5.02 -8.05
CA ARG A 164 21.59 6.37 -7.58
C ARG A 164 22.44 7.29 -8.45
N ILE A 165 22.39 8.61 -8.30
CA ILE A 165 23.60 9.45 -8.13
C ILE A 165 23.44 10.29 -6.87
N CYS A 166 24.13 9.94 -5.78
CA CYS A 166 24.11 10.75 -4.57
C CYS A 166 25.38 10.54 -3.73
N LYS A 167 25.68 11.51 -2.85
CA LYS A 167 26.86 11.46 -1.96
C LYS A 167 26.66 10.58 -0.74
N ASN A 168 25.43 10.44 -0.27
CA ASN A 168 25.08 9.75 0.97
C ASN A 168 24.27 8.47 0.67
N ARG A 169 24.80 7.58 -0.16
CA ARG A 169 24.20 6.27 -0.37
C ARG A 169 24.24 5.45 0.91
N VAL A 170 23.30 4.52 1.05
CA VAL A 170 23.44 3.48 2.06
C VAL A 170 24.67 2.66 1.65
N ASP A 171 25.57 2.43 2.59
CA ASP A 171 26.75 1.60 2.36
C ASP A 171 26.30 0.20 1.92
N GLU A 172 26.95 -0.33 0.88
CA GLU A 172 26.53 -1.60 0.28
C GLU A 172 26.74 -2.78 1.25
N ILE A 173 27.78 -2.73 2.07
CA ILE A 173 28.06 -3.76 3.08
C ILE A 173 26.99 -3.69 4.17
N ASP A 174 26.70 -2.49 4.70
CA ASP A 174 25.66 -2.30 5.72
C ASP A 174 24.28 -2.75 5.20
N PHE A 175 23.95 -2.43 3.94
CA PHE A 175 22.70 -2.87 3.31
C PHE A 175 22.64 -4.39 3.18
N ILE A 176 23.71 -5.03 2.70
CA ILE A 176 23.76 -6.48 2.51
C ILE A 176 23.65 -7.20 3.86
N GLU A 177 24.41 -6.78 4.87
CA GLU A 177 24.37 -7.40 6.20
C GLU A 177 22.97 -7.29 6.82
N TYR A 178 22.39 -6.09 6.82
CA TYR A 178 21.04 -5.85 7.35
C TYR A 178 19.96 -6.64 6.60
N SER A 179 20.00 -6.62 5.27
CA SER A 179 19.00 -7.30 4.43
C SER A 179 19.07 -8.83 4.53
N ASN A 180 20.26 -9.40 4.62
CA ASN A 180 20.46 -10.83 4.86
C ASN A 180 19.95 -11.25 6.23
N GLU A 181 20.22 -10.47 7.28
CA GLU A 181 19.70 -10.79 8.62
C GLU A 181 18.16 -10.82 8.63
N VAL A 182 17.52 -9.88 7.94
CA VAL A 182 16.05 -9.86 7.79
C VAL A 182 15.56 -11.09 7.04
N LEU A 183 16.19 -11.42 5.91
CA LEU A 183 15.80 -12.57 5.08
C LEU A 183 15.96 -13.89 5.85
N ASP A 184 17.09 -14.08 6.55
CA ASP A 184 17.34 -15.26 7.37
C ASP A 184 16.28 -15.42 8.45
N ARG A 185 15.88 -14.34 9.13
CA ARG A 185 14.82 -14.37 10.14
C ARG A 185 13.46 -14.75 9.54
N VAL A 186 13.15 -14.28 8.35
CA VAL A 186 11.90 -14.63 7.64
C VAL A 186 11.91 -16.09 7.22
N LEU A 187 13.01 -16.57 6.63
CA LEU A 187 13.22 -17.98 6.28
C LEU A 187 13.08 -18.89 7.50
N MET A 188 13.70 -18.54 8.64
CA MET A 188 13.55 -19.29 9.88
C MET A 188 12.10 -19.30 10.36
N SER A 189 11.37 -18.19 10.24
CA SER A 189 9.94 -18.14 10.59
C SER A 189 9.09 -19.05 9.69
N GLU A 190 9.42 -19.19 8.41
CA GLU A 190 8.72 -20.12 7.51
C GLU A 190 9.01 -21.57 7.85
N LEU A 191 10.28 -21.92 8.08
CA LEU A 191 10.69 -23.27 8.46
C LEU A 191 10.06 -23.70 9.79
N ILE A 192 9.97 -22.80 10.77
CA ILE A 192 9.28 -23.08 12.04
C ILE A 192 7.79 -23.36 11.81
N LYS A 193 7.12 -22.67 10.88
CA LYS A 193 5.72 -22.93 10.55
C LYS A 193 5.53 -24.25 9.81
N GLU A 194 6.44 -24.57 8.89
CA GLU A 194 6.36 -25.79 8.08
C GLU A 194 6.67 -27.06 8.89
N TYR A 195 7.64 -27.00 9.79
CA TYR A 195 8.17 -28.18 10.50
C TYR A 195 8.01 -28.14 12.03
N GLY A 196 7.59 -27.02 12.60
CA GLY A 196 7.31 -26.93 14.03
C GLY A 196 6.09 -27.77 14.41
N GLU A 197 6.08 -28.31 15.64
CA GLU A 197 4.82 -28.78 16.22
C GLU A 197 3.85 -27.60 16.22
N ASN A 198 2.66 -27.77 15.63
CA ASN A 198 1.65 -26.72 15.52
C ASN A 198 1.41 -26.06 16.88
N ASP A 199 2.09 -24.93 17.13
CA ASP A 199 1.56 -23.91 18.02
C ASP A 199 0.32 -23.40 17.28
N TYR A 200 -0.80 -24.07 17.54
CA TYR A 200 -2.11 -23.56 17.22
C TYR A 200 -2.17 -22.19 17.89
N LYS A 201 -1.80 -21.13 17.16
CA LYS A 201 -2.17 -19.77 17.50
C LYS A 201 -3.63 -19.88 17.86
N ARG A 202 -3.96 -19.62 19.14
CA ARG A 202 -5.34 -19.69 19.60
C ARG A 202 -6.14 -18.83 18.63
N ASN A 203 -6.96 -19.47 17.80
CA ASN A 203 -7.91 -18.72 17.00
C ASN A 203 -8.74 -17.95 18.01
N GLY A 204 -8.69 -16.63 17.89
CA GLY A 204 -9.52 -15.77 18.67
C GLY A 204 -10.96 -16.24 18.52
N ASN A 205 -11.74 -16.23 19.61
CA ASN A 205 -13.16 -16.57 19.51
C ASN A 205 -13.92 -15.59 18.61
N ASN A 206 -13.36 -14.38 18.41
CA ASN A 206 -13.93 -13.32 17.61
C ASN A 206 -12.99 -12.86 16.49
N VAL A 207 -13.59 -12.30 15.44
CA VAL A 207 -12.91 -11.83 14.25
C VAL A 207 -13.05 -10.32 14.12
N ALA A 208 -11.96 -9.63 13.78
CA ALA A 208 -11.98 -8.22 13.39
C ALA A 208 -11.42 -8.04 11.98
N ILE A 209 -12.27 -7.54 11.06
CA ILE A 209 -11.91 -7.25 9.69
C ILE A 209 -11.71 -5.73 9.55
N VAL A 210 -10.49 -5.31 9.23
CA VAL A 210 -10.15 -3.92 8.95
C VAL A 210 -10.11 -3.72 7.44
N MET A 211 -11.05 -2.95 6.90
CA MET A 211 -11.06 -2.64 5.48
C MET A 211 -10.06 -1.53 5.18
N VAL A 212 -9.26 -1.68 4.12
CA VAL A 212 -8.20 -0.74 3.74
C VAL A 212 -8.38 -0.37 2.27
N GLY A 213 -8.63 0.90 1.97
CA GLY A 213 -8.75 1.35 0.58
C GLY A 213 -9.38 2.73 0.44
N LEU A 214 -9.19 3.33 -0.74
CA LEU A 214 -9.71 4.67 -1.05
C LEU A 214 -11.24 4.73 -0.97
N PRO A 215 -11.84 5.92 -0.75
CA PRO A 215 -13.25 6.12 -1.09
C PRO A 215 -13.54 5.64 -2.51
N TYR A 216 -14.76 5.19 -2.80
CA TYR A 216 -15.15 4.58 -4.10
C TYR A 216 -14.49 3.22 -4.43
N SER A 217 -13.60 2.68 -3.58
CA SER A 217 -13.02 1.35 -3.80
C SER A 217 -14.01 0.18 -3.65
N GLY A 218 -15.27 0.44 -3.28
CA GLY A 218 -16.32 -0.59 -3.20
C GLY A 218 -16.43 -1.30 -1.85
N LYS A 219 -15.77 -0.81 -0.79
CA LYS A 219 -15.83 -1.38 0.57
C LYS A 219 -17.26 -1.63 1.06
N SER A 220 -18.08 -0.59 1.17
CA SER A 220 -19.44 -0.73 1.68
C SER A 220 -20.33 -1.62 0.78
N THR A 221 -20.10 -1.60 -0.54
CA THR A 221 -20.76 -2.52 -1.49
C THR A 221 -20.37 -3.97 -1.24
N HIS A 222 -19.09 -4.23 -0.93
CA HIS A 222 -18.62 -5.56 -0.58
C HIS A 222 -19.29 -6.08 0.69
N ILE A 223 -19.41 -5.25 1.74
CA ILE A 223 -20.14 -5.61 2.97
C ILE A 223 -21.60 -5.98 2.67
N GLN A 224 -22.28 -5.16 1.86
CA GLN A 224 -23.69 -5.40 1.50
C GLN A 224 -23.90 -6.70 0.71
N GLY A 225 -22.87 -7.15 -0.02
CA GLY A 225 -22.90 -8.41 -0.76
C GLY A 225 -22.62 -9.66 0.09
N MET A 226 -22.19 -9.50 1.35
CA MET A 226 -21.89 -10.64 2.23
C MET A 226 -23.18 -11.28 2.74
N SER A 227 -23.36 -12.57 2.49
CA SER A 227 -24.54 -13.33 2.98
C SER A 227 -24.62 -13.39 4.52
N ASN A 228 -23.49 -13.25 5.19
CA ASN A 228 -23.34 -13.28 6.65
C ASN A 228 -23.05 -11.89 7.25
N SER A 229 -23.37 -10.80 6.56
CA SER A 229 -23.11 -9.44 7.06
C SER A 229 -23.74 -9.17 8.44
N ASN A 230 -24.87 -9.81 8.75
CA ASN A 230 -25.59 -9.68 10.02
C ASN A 230 -24.84 -10.29 11.22
N ASP A 231 -23.84 -11.14 10.98
CA ASP A 231 -23.01 -11.73 12.04
C ASP A 231 -21.95 -10.76 12.56
N TYR A 232 -21.78 -9.61 11.89
CA TYR A 232 -20.77 -8.60 12.21
C TYR A 232 -21.41 -7.30 12.67
N ALA A 233 -20.82 -6.70 13.71
CA ALA A 233 -21.05 -5.29 14.00
C ALA A 233 -20.19 -4.44 13.05
N VAL A 234 -20.85 -3.69 12.17
CA VAL A 234 -20.19 -2.78 11.23
C VAL A 234 -19.93 -1.44 11.90
N ILE A 235 -18.65 -1.05 11.97
CA ILE A 235 -18.17 0.20 12.54
C ILE A 235 -17.81 1.13 11.38
N SER A 236 -18.75 2.00 11.00
CA SER A 236 -18.63 2.95 9.88
C SER A 236 -18.73 4.39 10.37
N ARG A 237 -17.76 5.21 9.97
CA ARG A 237 -17.81 6.65 10.26
C ARG A 237 -18.87 7.36 9.43
N ASP A 238 -19.05 6.93 8.18
CA ASP A 238 -20.02 7.53 7.27
C ASP A 238 -21.45 7.29 7.76
N ASP A 239 -21.74 6.11 8.32
CA ASP A 239 -23.07 5.79 8.88
C ASP A 239 -23.42 6.70 10.07
N ILE A 240 -22.42 7.03 10.90
CA ILE A 240 -22.58 7.95 12.02
C ILE A 240 -22.83 9.37 11.51
N VAL A 241 -22.07 9.83 10.50
CA VAL A 241 -22.31 11.13 9.88
C VAL A 241 -23.74 11.21 9.32
N MET A 242 -24.18 10.19 8.58
CA MET A 242 -25.51 10.16 7.97
C MET A 242 -26.65 10.03 8.97
N SER A 243 -26.48 9.27 10.06
CA SER A 243 -27.51 9.18 11.11
C SER A 243 -27.71 10.49 11.87
N LEU A 244 -26.66 11.32 12.01
CA LEU A 244 -26.74 12.66 12.60
C LEU A 244 -27.22 13.73 11.61
N ALA A 245 -27.30 13.41 10.32
CA ALA A 245 -27.60 14.35 9.25
C ALA A 245 -29.09 14.64 9.02
N ASN A 246 -30.00 13.92 9.68
CA ASN A 246 -31.46 14.10 9.58
C ASN A 246 -32.00 14.17 8.14
N GLY A 247 -31.47 13.36 7.22
CA GLY A 247 -31.92 13.29 5.82
C GLY A 247 -31.21 14.22 4.84
N GLU A 248 -30.19 14.97 5.28
CA GLU A 248 -29.35 15.75 4.37
C GLU A 248 -28.45 14.88 3.48
N SER A 249 -27.96 15.46 2.38
CA SER A 249 -26.93 14.84 1.54
C SER A 249 -25.62 14.66 2.32
N TYR A 250 -24.81 13.67 1.94
CA TYR A 250 -23.53 13.38 2.61
C TYR A 250 -22.61 14.61 2.65
N ASN A 251 -22.49 15.32 1.53
CA ASN A 251 -21.63 16.49 1.43
C ASN A 251 -22.05 17.61 2.40
N ASN A 252 -23.34 17.85 2.55
CA ASN A 252 -23.83 18.85 3.51
C ASN A 252 -23.67 18.36 4.96
N ALA A 253 -23.99 17.08 5.20
CA ALA A 253 -23.81 16.45 6.50
C ALA A 253 -22.35 16.55 6.99
N TRP A 254 -21.39 16.28 6.10
CA TRP A 254 -19.97 16.34 6.41
C TRP A 254 -19.53 17.71 6.92
N VAL A 255 -20.08 18.79 6.37
CA VAL A 255 -19.75 20.16 6.77
C VAL A 255 -20.48 20.57 8.06
N LYS A 256 -21.74 20.15 8.22
CA LYS A 256 -22.62 20.60 9.31
C LYS A 256 -22.47 19.81 10.60
N VAL A 257 -22.23 18.51 10.51
CA VAL A 257 -22.17 17.64 11.68
C VAL A 257 -20.87 17.87 12.45
N ASP A 258 -20.98 17.90 13.78
CA ASP A 258 -19.84 17.99 14.67
C ASP A 258 -18.94 16.74 14.54
N GLN A 259 -17.79 16.94 13.88
CA GLN A 259 -16.84 15.88 13.58
C GLN A 259 -16.21 15.27 14.84
N GLN A 260 -16.13 16.01 15.96
CA GLN A 260 -15.62 15.48 17.22
C GLN A 260 -16.65 14.55 17.87
N LYS A 261 -17.94 14.91 17.82
CA LYS A 261 -19.02 14.02 18.26
C LYS A 261 -19.07 12.73 17.43
N VAL A 262 -18.91 12.83 16.11
CA VAL A 262 -18.82 11.66 15.22
C VAL A 262 -17.68 10.74 15.65
N ASN A 263 -16.48 11.27 15.86
CA ASN A 263 -15.33 10.48 16.26
C ASN A 263 -15.53 9.85 17.66
N ARG A 264 -16.11 10.57 18.61
CA ARG A 264 -16.45 10.04 19.94
C ARG A 264 -17.47 8.91 19.85
N GLN A 265 -18.51 9.06 19.02
CA GLN A 265 -19.51 8.02 18.83
C GLN A 265 -18.93 6.77 18.16
N LEU A 266 -18.03 6.95 17.18
CA LEU A 266 -17.32 5.86 16.52
C LEU A 266 -16.52 5.03 17.54
N ASP A 267 -15.78 5.71 18.43
CA ASP A 267 -15.01 5.04 19.47
C ASP A 267 -15.90 4.35 20.51
N ILE A 268 -17.05 4.93 20.88
CA ILE A 268 -18.04 4.29 21.74
C ILE A 268 -18.61 3.03 21.09
N ASN A 269 -18.99 3.10 19.82
CA ASN A 269 -19.54 1.96 19.07
C ASN A 269 -18.54 0.82 19.01
N LEU A 270 -17.27 1.12 18.68
CA LEU A 270 -16.22 0.11 18.63
C LEU A 270 -15.97 -0.53 20.00
N ARG A 271 -15.83 0.26 21.07
CA ARG A 271 -15.64 -0.27 22.43
C ARG A 271 -16.81 -1.11 22.89
N SER A 272 -18.03 -0.67 22.61
CA SER A 272 -19.23 -1.42 22.95
C SER A 272 -19.26 -2.78 22.23
N ALA A 273 -18.96 -2.81 20.94
CA ALA A 273 -18.92 -4.06 20.17
C ALA A 273 -17.82 -5.01 20.67
N VAL A 274 -16.64 -4.48 21.00
CA VAL A 274 -15.54 -5.26 21.62
C VAL A 274 -15.95 -5.83 22.97
N ASN A 275 -16.52 -5.01 23.87
CA ASN A 275 -16.96 -5.45 25.20
C ASN A 275 -18.07 -6.51 25.14
N ASN A 276 -18.85 -6.52 24.07
CA ASN A 276 -19.90 -7.50 23.82
C ASN A 276 -19.43 -8.71 22.97
N ASN A 277 -18.12 -8.87 22.75
CA ASN A 277 -17.53 -9.99 22.01
C ASN A 277 -18.17 -10.19 20.62
N LYS A 278 -18.40 -9.10 19.88
CA LYS A 278 -18.98 -9.16 18.53
C LYS A 278 -17.88 -9.34 17.49
N ASN A 279 -18.14 -10.11 16.43
CA ASN A 279 -17.33 -10.01 15.22
C ASN A 279 -17.46 -8.60 14.63
N LEU A 280 -16.37 -8.05 14.10
CA LEU A 280 -16.29 -6.64 13.69
C LEU A 280 -15.92 -6.52 12.22
N ILE A 281 -16.56 -5.56 11.55
CA ILE A 281 -16.05 -5.00 10.29
C ILE A 281 -15.83 -3.50 10.53
N ILE A 282 -14.61 -3.03 10.32
CA ILE A 282 -14.26 -1.61 10.45
C ILE A 282 -14.23 -0.98 9.04
N ASP A 283 -15.37 -0.41 8.63
CA ASP A 283 -15.55 0.26 7.33
C ASP A 283 -15.08 1.72 7.41
N MET A 284 -13.78 1.89 7.17
CA MET A 284 -13.13 3.18 7.00
C MET A 284 -12.08 3.05 5.90
N THR A 285 -11.38 4.14 5.58
CA THR A 285 -10.31 4.09 4.57
C THR A 285 -9.06 3.35 5.08
N ASN A 286 -8.70 3.54 6.36
CA ASN A 286 -7.60 2.86 7.06
C ASN A 286 -6.25 2.81 6.30
N LEU A 287 -5.94 3.89 5.58
CA LEU A 287 -4.82 3.93 4.62
C LEU A 287 -3.45 3.96 5.28
N SER A 288 -3.31 4.56 6.47
CA SER A 288 -2.03 4.64 7.19
C SER A 288 -1.95 3.65 8.35
N ALA A 289 -0.74 3.17 8.64
CA ALA A 289 -0.43 2.35 9.81
C ALA A 289 -0.92 3.00 11.12
N LYS A 290 -0.82 4.34 11.23
CA LYS A 290 -1.33 5.09 12.40
C LYS A 290 -2.84 4.94 12.56
N SER A 291 -3.59 5.05 11.46
CA SER A 291 -5.06 4.90 11.48
C SER A 291 -5.47 3.50 11.90
N ARG A 292 -4.81 2.47 11.36
CA ARG A 292 -5.07 1.07 11.68
C ARG A 292 -4.74 0.74 13.13
N ARG A 293 -3.52 1.10 13.58
CA ARG A 293 -3.07 0.88 14.97
C ARG A 293 -4.02 1.50 15.98
N GLY A 294 -4.55 2.69 15.71
CA GLY A 294 -5.52 3.34 16.61
C GLY A 294 -6.77 2.49 16.86
N LYS A 295 -7.21 1.69 15.89
CA LYS A 295 -8.37 0.80 16.02
C LYS A 295 -7.99 -0.58 16.53
N ILE A 296 -6.88 -1.13 16.07
CA ILE A 296 -6.34 -2.41 16.54
C ILE A 296 -6.06 -2.37 18.04
N ASN A 297 -5.53 -1.26 18.57
CA ASN A 297 -5.27 -1.10 20.00
C ASN A 297 -6.54 -1.06 20.87
N MET A 298 -7.72 -0.98 20.27
CA MET A 298 -9.01 -1.04 20.97
C MET A 298 -9.58 -2.46 21.03
N LEU A 299 -9.00 -3.40 20.28
CA LEU A 299 -9.39 -4.81 20.28
C LEU A 299 -8.71 -5.53 21.46
N SER A 300 -9.37 -6.54 22.01
CA SER A 300 -8.71 -7.46 22.94
C SER A 300 -7.78 -8.43 22.18
N ASP A 301 -6.88 -9.08 22.91
CA ASP A 301 -5.96 -10.08 22.35
C ASP A 301 -6.68 -11.34 21.81
N ASP A 302 -7.96 -11.53 22.18
CA ASP A 302 -8.82 -12.62 21.72
C ASP A 302 -9.38 -12.40 20.30
N TYR A 303 -9.04 -11.31 19.61
CA TYR A 303 -9.46 -11.08 18.23
C TYR A 303 -8.40 -11.58 17.25
N THR A 304 -8.82 -12.42 16.30
CA THR A 304 -8.06 -12.64 15.08
C THR A 304 -8.28 -11.47 14.12
N LYS A 305 -7.18 -10.85 13.66
CA LYS A 305 -7.19 -9.58 12.94
C LYS A 305 -6.91 -9.79 11.45
N TYR A 306 -7.87 -9.42 10.62
CA TYR A 306 -7.76 -9.49 9.16
C TYR A 306 -7.69 -8.10 8.55
N ALA A 307 -6.84 -7.91 7.54
CA ALA A 307 -6.87 -6.75 6.67
C ALA A 307 -7.49 -7.14 5.31
N TRP A 308 -8.49 -6.38 4.87
CA TRP A 308 -9.06 -6.49 3.52
C TRP A 308 -8.68 -5.25 2.72
N VAL A 309 -7.68 -5.39 1.85
CA VAL A 309 -7.09 -4.32 1.05
C VAL A 309 -7.76 -4.26 -0.31
N PHE A 310 -8.35 -3.11 -0.66
CA PHE A 310 -9.06 -2.91 -1.92
C PHE A 310 -8.14 -2.25 -2.95
N TYR A 311 -7.62 -3.05 -3.87
CA TYR A 311 -6.86 -2.63 -5.04
C TYR A 311 -7.78 -2.38 -6.22
N VAL A 312 -8.32 -1.16 -6.24
CA VAL A 312 -9.10 -0.64 -7.35
C VAL A 312 -8.28 0.43 -8.06
N GLY A 313 -7.96 0.17 -9.33
CA GLY A 313 -7.17 1.07 -10.16
C GLY A 313 -7.88 2.38 -10.50
N MET A 314 -7.11 3.35 -10.98
CA MET A 314 -7.56 4.73 -11.17
C MET A 314 -8.69 4.85 -12.19
N SER A 315 -8.68 4.01 -13.22
CA SER A 315 -9.70 3.98 -14.27
C SER A 315 -11.08 3.65 -13.71
N GLU A 316 -11.17 2.57 -12.91
CA GLU A 316 -12.42 2.18 -12.25
C GLU A 316 -12.79 3.14 -11.12
N LEU A 317 -11.82 3.63 -10.35
CA LEU A 317 -12.06 4.61 -9.29
C LEU A 317 -12.71 5.88 -9.86
N LYS A 318 -12.15 6.42 -10.96
CA LYS A 318 -12.66 7.60 -11.65
C LYS A 318 -14.06 7.36 -12.22
N ARG A 319 -14.29 6.22 -12.87
CA ARG A 319 -15.63 5.84 -13.35
C ARG A 319 -16.67 5.85 -12.22
N ARG A 320 -16.31 5.30 -11.04
CA ARG A 320 -17.19 5.30 -9.86
C ARG A 320 -17.42 6.70 -9.30
N MET A 321 -16.40 7.57 -9.31
CA MET A 321 -16.53 8.96 -8.90
C MET A 321 -17.47 9.74 -9.82
N ASP A 322 -17.41 9.52 -11.13
CA ASP A 322 -18.23 10.24 -12.11
C ASP A 322 -19.72 9.84 -12.04
N ILE A 323 -20.01 8.58 -11.69
CA ILE A 323 -21.38 8.06 -11.61
C ILE A 323 -22.05 8.37 -10.26
N ARG A 324 -21.26 8.43 -9.17
CA ARG A 324 -21.78 8.52 -7.81
C ARG A 324 -22.18 9.96 -7.47
N LYS A 325 -23.47 10.20 -7.24
CA LYS A 325 -24.04 11.54 -6.96
C LYS A 325 -24.27 11.83 -5.48
N ASP A 326 -24.39 10.79 -4.64
CA ASP A 326 -24.72 10.91 -3.21
C ASP A 326 -23.53 11.36 -2.35
N LYS A 327 -22.31 11.10 -2.82
CA LYS A 327 -21.06 11.45 -2.15
C LYS A 327 -20.05 11.90 -3.20
N VAL A 328 -19.65 13.17 -3.15
CA VAL A 328 -18.65 13.76 -4.05
C VAL A 328 -17.42 14.17 -3.23
N ILE A 329 -16.24 13.69 -3.62
CA ILE A 329 -14.97 14.01 -2.95
C ILE A 329 -14.03 14.60 -3.99
N ASN A 330 -13.40 15.73 -3.65
CA ASN A 330 -12.44 16.38 -4.53
C ASN A 330 -11.22 15.46 -4.80
N ASN A 331 -10.75 15.45 -6.05
CA ASN A 331 -9.54 14.74 -6.48
C ASN A 331 -8.32 15.04 -5.60
N ASP A 332 -8.14 16.28 -5.13
CA ASP A 332 -7.02 16.65 -4.25
C ASP A 332 -7.09 15.92 -2.90
N VAL A 333 -8.30 15.67 -2.39
CA VAL A 333 -8.50 14.90 -1.16
C VAL A 333 -8.17 13.43 -1.41
N ILE A 334 -8.57 12.88 -2.56
CA ILE A 334 -8.24 11.51 -2.95
C ILE A 334 -6.72 11.36 -3.11
N LEU A 335 -6.05 12.31 -3.76
CA LEU A 335 -4.59 12.32 -3.90
C LEU A 335 -3.90 12.42 -2.52
N GLY A 336 -4.41 13.28 -1.63
CA GLY A 336 -3.94 13.37 -0.26
C GLY A 336 -4.12 12.06 0.53
N MET A 337 -5.20 11.32 0.27
CA MET A 337 -5.42 9.99 0.84
C MET A 337 -4.45 8.95 0.27
N MET A 338 -4.14 8.98 -1.03
CA MET A 338 -3.11 8.12 -1.63
C MET A 338 -1.74 8.35 -1.01
N LYS A 339 -1.34 9.61 -0.78
CA LYS A 339 -0.07 9.96 -0.11
C LYS A 339 0.08 9.31 1.28
N GLN A 340 -1.02 9.03 1.97
CA GLN A 340 -1.03 8.43 3.30
C GLN A 340 -0.99 6.89 3.28
N TYR A 341 -1.14 6.29 2.10
CA TYR A 341 -1.29 4.84 1.99
C TYR A 341 0.03 4.12 2.27
N THR A 342 -0.03 3.25 3.28
CA THR A 342 1.00 2.27 3.63
C THR A 342 0.35 0.90 3.66
N ILE A 343 0.95 -0.10 3.04
CA ILE A 343 0.40 -1.47 3.06
C ILE A 343 0.24 -1.97 4.51
N PRO A 344 -0.76 -2.82 4.80
CA PRO A 344 -0.82 -3.55 6.07
C PRO A 344 0.39 -4.47 6.26
N MET A 345 0.81 -4.68 7.50
CA MET A 345 1.94 -5.54 7.86
C MET A 345 1.54 -6.61 8.87
N PHE A 346 2.36 -7.65 9.03
CA PHE A 346 2.06 -8.79 9.90
C PHE A 346 2.34 -8.55 11.39
N ASP A 347 2.90 -7.39 11.75
CA ASP A 347 2.87 -6.91 13.13
C ASP A 347 1.53 -6.24 13.49
N GLU A 348 0.71 -5.92 12.49
CA GLU A 348 -0.64 -5.36 12.67
C GLU A 348 -1.74 -6.42 12.55
N PHE A 349 -1.55 -7.41 11.67
CA PHE A 349 -2.60 -8.36 11.26
C PHE A 349 -2.13 -9.81 11.27
N ASP A 350 -3.06 -10.71 11.52
CA ASP A 350 -2.84 -12.15 11.39
C ASP A 350 -2.92 -12.60 9.92
N SER A 351 -3.79 -12.00 9.12
CA SER A 351 -3.93 -12.30 7.69
C SER A 351 -4.29 -11.06 6.87
N ILE A 352 -3.81 -11.01 5.63
CA ILE A 352 -4.01 -9.89 4.70
C ILE A 352 -4.59 -10.45 3.40
N SER A 353 -5.72 -9.91 2.97
CA SER A 353 -6.37 -10.26 1.70
C SER A 353 -6.45 -9.04 0.80
N PHE A 354 -6.15 -9.22 -0.48
CA PHE A 354 -6.22 -8.19 -1.52
C PHE A 354 -7.44 -8.45 -2.40
N LEU A 355 -8.33 -7.47 -2.53
CA LEU A 355 -9.55 -7.51 -3.30
C LEU A 355 -9.44 -6.55 -4.48
N TYR A 356 -9.73 -7.04 -5.67
CA TYR A 356 -9.56 -6.29 -6.93
C TYR A 356 -10.88 -5.71 -7.43
N GLY A 357 -10.80 -4.76 -8.38
CA GLY A 357 -11.96 -4.05 -8.92
C GLY A 357 -13.00 -4.93 -9.63
N ASP A 358 -12.57 -6.09 -10.14
CA ASP A 358 -13.41 -7.11 -10.78
C ASP A 358 -14.09 -8.07 -9.79
N GLY A 359 -13.84 -7.90 -8.49
CA GLY A 359 -14.37 -8.77 -7.43
C GLY A 359 -13.53 -10.02 -7.16
N SER A 360 -12.43 -10.23 -7.89
CA SER A 360 -11.46 -11.27 -7.55
C SER A 360 -10.70 -10.92 -6.26
N PHE A 361 -10.16 -11.94 -5.60
CA PHE A 361 -9.34 -11.74 -4.39
C PHE A 361 -8.12 -12.66 -4.37
N GLN A 362 -7.05 -12.18 -3.75
CA GLN A 362 -5.81 -12.90 -3.46
C GLN A 362 -5.57 -12.86 -1.96
N MET A 363 -5.53 -14.02 -1.30
CA MET A 363 -5.18 -14.10 0.11
C MET A 363 -3.68 -14.28 0.28
N VAL A 364 -3.08 -13.47 1.14
CA VAL A 364 -1.75 -13.71 1.70
C VAL A 364 -1.96 -14.20 3.13
N ASN A 365 -1.91 -15.52 3.27
CA ASN A 365 -2.11 -16.17 4.56
C ASN A 365 -0.78 -16.30 5.30
N ASN A 366 -0.78 -15.89 6.56
CA ASN A 366 -0.09 -16.70 7.56
C ASN A 366 -1.02 -17.84 7.91
N PHE A 367 -0.62 -19.07 7.63
CA PHE A 367 -1.00 -20.18 8.48
C PHE A 367 0.27 -20.62 9.19
#